data_AF-A0A6A6HLI0-F1
#
_entry.id   AF-A0A6A6HLI0-F1
#
_cell.length_a   1.000
_cell.length_b   1.000
_cell.length_c   1.000
_cell.angle_alpha   90.00
_cell.angle_beta   90.00
_cell.angle_gamma   90.00
#
_symmetry.space_group_name_H-M   'P 1'
#
loop_
_entity.id
_entity.type
_entity.pdbx_description
1 polymer ?
#
loop_
_entity_poly.entity_id
_entity_poly.type
_entity_poly.pdbx_seq_one_letter_code
_entity_poly.pdbx_strand_id
1 'polypeptide(L)'
;MRQYTITPWREKSELLDVRRQFYQLQESGITDQRHDAVNLVGAWKIRGNLPHAVESTALLVDAVLHHDISKNSIFSIRAVYSAAFCRFVTGFCDSSSRGINLSMYSVAREIDMPASFVELRHEATHEELPSLGRLERNVKAGLDWLWNFYWKKLDEPHSRPLSRSVTQPDEVDGDMASKDMVYLKARLEDTLKTYLARRKTEIKSGVANPMSMSVKIRQSSDICIQLCRGDKAKLSILCSTLIDHKTIFPSQKQTTSTPIPMTGAFTIWDPLLLDLASKLPHSFLPILLTCLLGHLNLNVTSNSDDDPDSSCEAAHAWILHILTSGAWADVCRRRHDAEELQTLVVRSCLLEPGRWTRKVARGVIEKGEEEMRRIWGPLFNESLPVGVEGESIGGGEVGGMISGVGGRSIEAESMEVEVGIGMEPRIPSLFGTEAELSEEEMKEQGEGEKPKVRGWKKWEGPWKSKPIGTL
;
A
#
# COMPACT_ATOMS: atom_id res chain seq x y z
N MET A 1 -3.18 -27.82 13.07
CA MET A 1 -1.76 -28.04 13.47
C MET A 1 -1.52 -27.35 14.81
N ARG A 2 -0.60 -27.86 15.64
CA ARG A 2 -0.17 -27.12 16.84
C ARG A 2 0.61 -25.87 16.40
N GLN A 3 0.31 -24.71 16.98
CA GLN A 3 1.06 -23.48 16.71
C GLN A 3 2.39 -23.55 17.47
N TYR A 4 3.49 -23.73 16.74
CA TYR A 4 4.83 -23.60 17.28
C TYR A 4 5.26 -22.14 17.17
N THR A 5 5.64 -21.53 18.29
CA THR A 5 6.16 -20.16 18.32
C THR A 5 7.65 -20.23 18.59
N ILE A 6 8.46 -19.71 17.65
CA ILE A 6 9.92 -19.66 17.78
C ILE A 6 10.27 -18.39 18.58
N THR A 7 11.12 -18.52 19.59
CA THR A 7 11.61 -17.41 20.43
C THR A 7 13.14 -17.34 20.42
N PRO A 8 13.74 -16.14 20.57
CA PRO A 8 15.21 -15.99 20.53
C PRO A 8 15.90 -16.33 21.86
N TRP A 9 15.16 -16.29 22.98
CA TRP A 9 15.55 -16.84 24.28
C TRP A 9 15.30 -18.36 24.33
N ARG A 10 16.13 -19.06 25.13
CA ARG A 10 16.08 -20.52 25.31
C ARG A 10 14.90 -20.93 26.18
N GLU A 11 14.64 -20.18 27.24
CA GLU A 11 13.60 -20.46 28.23
C GLU A 11 12.87 -19.18 28.62
N LYS A 12 11.61 -19.28 29.07
CA LYS A 12 10.81 -18.12 29.48
C LYS A 12 11.40 -17.41 30.72
N SER A 13 12.14 -18.14 31.55
CA SER A 13 12.95 -17.63 32.66
C SER A 13 13.88 -16.50 32.23
N GLU A 14 14.66 -16.68 31.15
CA GLU A 14 15.61 -15.67 30.67
C GLU A 14 14.92 -14.33 30.33
N LEU A 15 13.71 -14.37 29.76
CA LEU A 15 12.91 -13.17 29.47
C LEU A 15 12.41 -12.48 30.75
N LEU A 16 12.02 -13.26 31.76
CA LEU A 16 11.61 -12.73 33.06
C LEU A 16 12.81 -12.16 33.85
N ASP A 17 14.01 -12.70 33.66
CA ASP A 17 15.25 -12.18 34.26
C ASP A 17 15.62 -10.82 33.65
N VAL A 18 15.59 -10.70 32.32
CA VAL A 18 15.76 -9.41 31.62
C VAL A 18 14.71 -8.38 32.06
N ARG A 19 13.46 -8.80 32.28
CA ARG A 19 12.42 -7.91 32.84
C ARG A 19 12.81 -7.38 34.22
N ARG A 20 13.33 -8.22 35.12
CA ARG A 20 13.79 -7.79 36.45
C ARG A 20 14.94 -6.79 36.32
N GLN A 21 15.94 -7.09 35.49
CA GLN A 21 17.09 -6.22 35.26
C GLN A 21 16.69 -4.83 34.72
N PHE A 22 15.69 -4.73 33.84
CA PHE A 22 15.23 -3.43 33.33
C PHE A 22 14.40 -2.60 34.33
N TYR A 23 13.57 -3.23 35.17
CA TYR A 23 12.53 -2.51 35.94
C TYR A 23 12.70 -2.56 37.48
N GLN A 24 13.44 -3.51 38.04
CA GLN A 24 13.52 -3.73 39.51
C GLN A 24 14.80 -3.16 40.13
N LEU A 25 15.01 -1.85 39.94
CA LEU A 25 16.17 -1.11 40.44
C LEU A 25 16.14 -0.79 41.96
N GLN A 26 15.14 -1.29 42.70
CA GLN A 26 14.86 -0.86 44.09
C GLN A 26 14.97 -1.96 45.16
N GLU A 27 15.41 -3.16 44.82
CA GLU A 27 15.83 -4.13 45.84
C GLU A 27 17.22 -3.76 46.36
N SER A 28 17.25 -3.25 47.59
CA SER A 28 18.42 -2.65 48.25
C SER A 28 19.66 -3.57 48.26
N GLY A 29 20.61 -3.30 47.37
CA GLY A 29 21.93 -3.95 47.32
C GLY A 29 22.33 -4.58 45.98
N ILE A 30 21.45 -4.57 44.96
CA ILE A 30 21.75 -5.15 43.65
C ILE A 30 22.54 -4.17 42.77
N THR A 31 23.64 -4.65 42.15
CA THR A 31 24.41 -3.91 41.13
C THR A 31 23.54 -3.61 39.90
N ASP A 32 23.73 -2.45 39.27
CA ASP A 32 23.00 -2.11 38.04
C ASP A 32 23.37 -3.04 36.87
N GLN A 33 22.49 -4.00 36.58
CA GLN A 33 22.65 -5.01 35.53
C GLN A 33 22.02 -4.60 34.19
N ARG A 34 21.54 -3.37 34.05
CA ARG A 34 20.84 -2.94 32.81
C ARG A 34 21.72 -2.99 31.57
N HIS A 35 23.03 -2.76 31.69
CA HIS A 35 23.97 -2.93 30.56
C HIS A 35 24.01 -4.38 30.07
N ASP A 36 24.03 -5.36 30.97
CA ASP A 36 24.03 -6.78 30.61
C ASP A 36 22.70 -7.19 29.96
N ALA A 37 21.58 -6.65 30.47
CA ALA A 37 20.25 -6.82 29.88
C ALA A 37 20.17 -6.29 28.43
N VAL A 38 20.68 -5.08 28.18
CA VAL A 38 20.76 -4.49 26.83
C VAL A 38 21.61 -5.36 25.91
N ASN A 39 22.79 -5.79 26.35
CA ASN A 39 23.70 -6.65 25.58
C ASN A 39 23.05 -8.00 25.23
N LEU A 40 22.34 -8.63 26.18
CA LEU A 40 21.63 -9.89 25.96
C LEU A 40 20.47 -9.74 24.97
N VAL A 41 19.69 -8.67 25.06
CA VAL A 41 18.64 -8.36 24.06
C VAL A 41 19.25 -8.08 22.69
N GLY A 42 20.42 -7.43 22.62
CA GLY A 42 21.20 -7.28 21.39
C GLY A 42 21.57 -8.63 20.76
N ALA A 43 22.03 -9.59 21.57
CA ALA A 43 22.31 -10.95 21.11
C ALA A 43 21.04 -11.69 20.62
N TRP A 44 19.89 -11.50 21.30
CA TRP A 44 18.61 -12.06 20.85
C TRP A 44 18.13 -11.46 19.51
N LYS A 45 18.35 -10.16 19.28
CA LYS A 45 18.03 -9.49 18.01
C LYS A 45 18.80 -10.08 16.82
N ILE A 46 20.05 -10.51 17.04
CA ILE A 46 20.86 -11.19 15.99
C ILE A 46 20.35 -12.61 15.73
N ARG A 47 19.82 -13.31 16.75
CA ARG A 47 19.33 -14.69 16.64
C ARG A 47 18.03 -14.85 15.85
N GLY A 48 17.21 -13.80 15.72
CA GLY A 48 15.98 -13.86 14.92
C GLY A 48 14.89 -12.91 15.40
N ASN A 49 13.64 -13.37 15.33
CA ASN A 49 12.45 -12.55 15.54
C ASN A 49 12.27 -12.14 17.02
N LEU A 50 12.87 -11.01 17.40
CA LEU A 50 12.71 -10.37 18.70
C LEU A 50 11.41 -9.53 18.72
N PRO A 51 10.50 -9.70 19.71
CA PRO A 51 9.32 -8.84 19.82
C PRO A 51 9.70 -7.38 20.00
N HIS A 52 9.08 -6.49 19.23
CA HIS A 52 9.43 -5.07 19.19
C HIS A 52 9.29 -4.34 20.55
N ALA A 53 8.44 -4.83 21.46
CA ALA A 53 8.39 -4.35 22.84
C ALA A 53 9.71 -4.55 23.61
N VAL A 54 10.37 -5.70 23.42
CA VAL A 54 11.65 -6.02 24.04
C VAL A 54 12.78 -5.20 23.41
N GLU A 55 12.78 -5.07 22.07
CA GLU A 55 13.69 -4.18 21.34
C GLU A 55 13.58 -2.72 21.84
N SER A 56 12.35 -2.19 21.92
CA SER A 56 12.08 -0.82 22.35
C SER A 56 12.50 -0.57 23.79
N THR A 57 12.23 -1.51 24.70
CA THR A 57 12.66 -1.40 26.10
C THR A 57 14.17 -1.33 26.20
N ALA A 58 14.90 -2.21 25.49
CA ALA A 58 16.37 -2.18 25.49
C ALA A 58 16.91 -0.86 24.93
N LEU A 59 16.38 -0.35 23.82
CA LEU A 59 16.81 0.94 23.24
C LEU A 59 16.54 2.14 24.16
N LEU A 60 15.38 2.18 24.83
CA LEU A 60 15.04 3.24 25.77
C LEU A 60 15.89 3.17 27.04
N VAL A 61 16.19 1.97 27.54
CA VAL A 61 17.10 1.78 28.68
C VAL A 61 18.54 2.13 28.32
N ASP A 62 19.02 1.73 27.13
CA ASP A 62 20.36 2.08 26.65
C ASP A 62 20.53 3.61 26.52
N ALA A 63 19.50 4.32 26.05
CA ALA A 63 19.49 5.78 26.04
C ALA A 63 19.56 6.40 27.45
N VAL A 64 18.96 5.76 28.47
CA VAL A 64 19.08 6.15 29.88
C VAL A 64 20.48 5.85 30.44
N LEU A 65 21.12 4.75 30.03
CA LEU A 65 22.49 4.41 30.44
C LEU A 65 23.54 5.29 29.78
N HIS A 66 23.30 5.72 28.55
CA HIS A 66 24.10 6.72 27.83
C HIS A 66 23.96 8.14 28.43
N HIS A 67 22.99 8.37 29.32
CA HIS A 67 22.81 9.64 30.01
C HIS A 67 23.90 9.87 31.07
N ASP A 68 25.07 10.30 30.60
CA ASP A 68 26.14 10.81 31.45
C ASP A 68 26.66 12.14 30.89
N ILE A 69 26.21 13.25 31.49
CA ILE A 69 26.59 14.62 31.11
C ILE A 69 28.09 14.88 31.32
N SER A 70 28.79 14.09 32.15
CA SER A 70 30.24 14.21 32.36
C SER A 70 31.08 13.54 31.28
N LYS A 71 30.51 12.54 30.58
CA LYS A 71 31.21 11.77 29.51
C LYS A 71 30.73 12.13 28.11
N ASN A 72 29.45 12.44 27.94
CA ASN A 72 28.79 12.60 26.65
C ASN A 72 28.30 14.03 26.43
N SER A 73 28.37 14.52 25.19
CA SER A 73 27.84 15.85 24.86
C SER A 73 26.31 15.88 24.96
N ILE A 74 25.75 17.02 25.37
CA ILE A 74 24.30 17.22 25.48
C ILE A 74 23.58 16.92 24.16
N PHE A 75 24.21 17.23 23.03
CA PHE A 75 23.71 16.87 21.70
C PHE A 75 23.65 15.36 21.50
N SER A 76 24.72 14.62 21.83
CA SER A 76 24.75 13.16 21.73
C SER A 76 23.66 12.51 22.58
N ILE A 77 23.50 12.96 23.84
CA ILE A 77 22.46 12.45 24.75
C ILE A 77 21.05 12.70 24.17
N ARG A 78 20.76 13.93 23.70
CA ARG A 78 19.47 14.25 23.04
C ARG A 78 19.24 13.40 21.79
N ALA A 79 20.27 13.21 20.94
CA ALA A 79 20.17 12.44 19.72
C ALA A 79 19.87 10.96 19.99
N VAL A 80 20.55 10.34 20.95
CA VAL A 80 20.32 8.94 21.35
C VAL A 80 18.89 8.75 21.90
N TYR A 81 18.43 9.63 22.78
CA TYR A 81 17.03 9.59 23.26
C TYR A 81 16.02 9.75 22.12
N SER A 82 16.19 10.75 21.25
CA SER A 82 15.29 10.98 20.11
C SER A 82 15.26 9.78 19.17
N ALA A 83 16.42 9.17 18.86
CA ALA A 83 16.49 7.99 17.99
C ALA A 83 15.78 6.77 18.61
N ALA A 84 16.06 6.47 19.89
CA ALA A 84 15.41 5.38 20.61
C ALA A 84 13.88 5.58 20.69
N PHE A 85 13.44 6.79 21.02
CA PHE A 85 12.03 7.12 21.16
C PHE A 85 11.28 7.11 19.81
N CYS A 86 11.89 7.66 18.75
CA CYS A 86 11.30 7.60 17.40
C CYS A 86 11.19 6.17 16.89
N ARG A 87 12.19 5.30 17.17
CA ARG A 87 12.15 3.88 16.80
C ARG A 87 11.06 3.11 17.54
N PHE A 88 10.88 3.38 18.83
CA PHE A 88 9.78 2.87 19.66
C PHE A 88 8.41 3.25 19.08
N VAL A 89 8.11 4.55 18.98
CA VAL A 89 6.79 5.02 18.52
C VAL A 89 6.49 4.53 17.10
N THR A 90 7.45 4.67 16.18
CA THR A 90 7.27 4.29 14.77
C THR A 90 7.05 2.78 14.61
N GLY A 91 7.81 1.92 15.30
CA GLY A 91 7.63 0.48 15.16
C GLY A 91 6.31 -0.05 15.71
N PHE A 92 5.72 0.60 16.73
CA PHE A 92 4.36 0.30 17.19
C PHE A 92 3.27 0.83 16.24
N CYS A 93 3.43 2.05 15.69
CA CYS A 93 2.51 2.57 14.68
C CYS A 93 2.55 1.75 13.38
N ASP A 94 3.72 1.34 12.91
CA ASP A 94 3.87 0.61 11.65
C ASP A 94 3.35 -0.84 11.79
N SER A 95 3.68 -1.53 12.90
CA SER A 95 3.25 -2.93 13.11
C SER A 95 1.75 -3.09 13.31
N SER A 96 1.03 -2.03 13.74
CA SER A 96 -0.43 -2.00 13.81
C SER A 96 -1.10 -1.34 12.59
N SER A 97 -0.33 -0.72 11.69
CA SER A 97 -0.84 -0.20 10.41
C SER A 97 -1.13 -1.35 9.44
N ARG A 98 -2.36 -1.87 9.49
CA ARG A 98 -2.83 -3.05 8.72
C ARG A 98 -3.03 -2.76 7.21
N GLY A 99 -1.99 -2.31 6.51
CA GLY A 99 -1.98 -2.07 5.06
C GLY A 99 -2.84 -0.91 4.58
N ILE A 100 -3.34 -0.08 5.50
CA ILE A 100 -4.10 1.14 5.22
C ILE A 100 -3.27 2.32 5.70
N ASN A 101 -3.20 3.40 4.92
CA ASN A 101 -2.57 4.68 5.29
C ASN A 101 -3.37 5.40 6.40
N LEU A 102 -3.42 4.80 7.59
CA LEU A 102 -3.91 5.43 8.80
C LEU A 102 -2.87 6.44 9.31
N SER A 103 -3.31 7.55 9.87
CA SER A 103 -2.38 8.47 10.54
C SER A 103 -1.79 7.80 11.78
N MET A 104 -0.55 8.13 12.12
CA MET A 104 0.09 7.62 13.35
C MET A 104 -0.76 7.90 14.60
N TYR A 105 -1.47 9.04 14.64
CA TYR A 105 -2.43 9.38 15.70
C TYR A 105 -3.64 8.41 15.78
N SER A 106 -4.17 7.97 14.64
CA SER A 106 -5.25 6.98 14.61
C SER A 106 -4.78 5.64 15.14
N VAL A 107 -3.57 5.21 14.75
CA VAL A 107 -3.00 3.94 15.20
C VAL A 107 -2.60 3.99 16.68
N ALA A 108 -2.01 5.10 17.14
CA ALA A 108 -1.69 5.31 18.55
C ALA A 108 -2.94 5.18 19.43
N ARG A 109 -4.09 5.72 18.99
CA ARG A 109 -5.38 5.54 19.69
C ARG A 109 -5.87 4.10 19.70
N GLU A 110 -5.62 3.30 18.66
CA GLU A 110 -5.99 1.88 18.59
C GLU A 110 -5.20 1.02 19.57
N ILE A 111 -3.92 1.35 19.81
CA ILE A 111 -3.02 0.62 20.72
C ILE A 111 -2.94 1.22 22.14
N ASP A 112 -3.80 2.21 22.45
CA ASP A 112 -3.77 2.99 23.70
C ASP A 112 -2.40 3.64 24.02
N MET A 113 -1.74 4.16 22.98
CA MET A 113 -0.51 4.94 23.09
C MET A 113 -0.84 6.45 23.20
N PRO A 114 -0.24 7.18 24.17
CA PRO A 114 -0.44 8.62 24.30
C PRO A 114 -0.14 9.41 23.02
N ALA A 115 -1.04 10.30 22.61
CA ALA A 115 -0.85 11.16 21.43
C ALA A 115 0.42 12.02 21.51
N SER A 116 0.82 12.42 22.73
CA SER A 116 2.06 13.15 23.01
C SER A 116 3.33 12.40 22.59
N PHE A 117 3.30 11.07 22.47
CA PHE A 117 4.41 10.28 21.95
C PHE A 117 4.54 10.43 20.43
N VAL A 118 3.41 10.50 19.72
CA VAL A 118 3.38 10.77 18.27
C VAL A 118 3.81 12.21 17.98
N GLU A 119 3.36 13.18 18.79
CA GLU A 119 3.79 14.58 18.73
C GLU A 119 5.32 14.70 18.93
N LEU A 120 5.87 14.08 19.98
CA LEU A 120 7.31 14.14 20.24
C LEU A 120 8.14 13.46 19.13
N ARG A 121 7.64 12.37 18.55
CA ARG A 121 8.25 11.73 17.38
C ARG A 121 8.22 12.70 16.18
N HIS A 122 7.09 13.34 15.90
CA HIS A 122 6.97 14.30 14.80
C HIS A 122 8.00 15.42 14.93
N GLU A 123 8.01 16.11 16.08
CA GLU A 123 8.95 17.17 16.44
C GLU A 123 10.41 16.71 16.27
N ALA A 124 10.78 15.58 16.86
CA ALA A 124 12.15 15.03 16.78
C ALA A 124 12.59 14.59 15.37
N THR A 125 11.68 14.49 14.40
CA THR A 125 11.98 14.10 13.00
C THR A 125 11.85 15.23 11.97
N HIS A 126 11.05 16.26 12.25
CA HIS A 126 10.70 17.30 11.29
C HIS A 126 10.94 18.74 11.79
N GLU A 127 11.15 18.94 13.09
CA GLU A 127 11.33 20.24 13.74
C GLU A 127 12.68 20.30 14.47
N GLU A 128 12.85 21.22 15.43
CA GLU A 128 14.05 21.23 16.27
C GLU A 128 14.03 20.03 17.25
N LEU A 129 15.20 19.42 17.47
CA LEU A 129 15.37 18.32 18.41
C LEU A 129 14.83 18.70 19.80
N PRO A 130 14.00 17.89 20.48
CA PRO A 130 13.39 18.28 21.75
C PRO A 130 14.42 18.56 22.87
N SER A 131 13.98 19.27 23.91
CA SER A 131 14.80 19.55 25.09
C SER A 131 15.05 18.29 25.93
N LEU A 132 16.25 18.18 26.52
CA LEU A 132 16.71 16.97 27.22
C LEU A 132 15.73 16.51 28.32
N GLY A 133 15.31 17.42 29.22
CA GLY A 133 14.35 17.10 30.27
C GLY A 133 12.94 16.74 29.76
N ARG A 134 12.57 17.07 28.51
CA ARG A 134 11.32 16.60 27.87
C ARG A 134 11.50 15.19 27.31
N LEU A 135 12.67 14.89 26.72
CA LEU A 135 13.02 13.55 26.26
C LEU A 135 13.05 12.55 27.43
N GLU A 136 13.75 12.87 28.53
CA GLU A 136 13.78 12.05 29.75
C GLU A 136 12.38 11.67 30.25
N ARG A 137 11.50 12.68 30.40
CA ARG A 137 10.13 12.48 30.90
C ARG A 137 9.29 11.57 29.99
N ASN A 138 9.42 11.73 28.68
CA ASN A 138 8.68 10.89 27.73
C ASN A 138 9.29 9.49 27.60
N VAL A 139 10.61 9.34 27.69
CA VAL A 139 11.28 8.03 27.70
C VAL A 139 10.88 7.23 28.95
N LYS A 140 10.81 7.89 30.12
CA LYS A 140 10.25 7.27 31.34
C LYS A 140 8.79 6.85 31.13
N ALA A 141 7.93 7.74 30.63
CA ALA A 141 6.54 7.41 30.34
C ALA A 141 6.39 6.28 29.29
N GLY A 142 7.30 6.19 28.33
CA GLY A 142 7.36 5.10 27.33
C GLY A 142 7.76 3.76 27.95
N LEU A 143 8.70 3.75 28.91
CA LEU A 143 9.05 2.56 29.69
C LEU A 143 7.90 2.10 30.59
N ASP A 144 7.18 3.05 31.23
CA ASP A 144 5.98 2.78 32.03
C ASP A 144 4.82 2.26 31.15
N TRP A 145 4.68 2.78 29.93
CA TRP A 145 3.71 2.26 28.94
C TRP A 145 4.07 0.84 28.50
N LEU A 146 5.33 0.58 28.14
CA LEU A 146 5.84 -0.74 27.76
C LEU A 146 5.65 -1.78 28.88
N TRP A 147 5.78 -1.36 30.15
CA TRP A 147 5.50 -2.22 31.29
C TRP A 147 4.07 -2.72 31.30
N ASN A 148 3.10 -1.80 31.21
CA ASN A 148 1.67 -2.13 31.22
C ASN A 148 1.21 -2.82 29.93
N PHE A 149 1.77 -2.43 28.78
CA PHE A 149 1.42 -2.98 27.47
C PHE A 149 1.93 -4.42 27.29
N TYR A 150 3.17 -4.72 27.71
CA TYR A 150 3.85 -5.99 27.44
C TYR A 150 4.33 -6.71 28.71
N TRP A 151 5.23 -6.11 29.49
CA TRP A 151 6.01 -6.85 30.49
C TRP A 151 5.22 -7.39 31.68
N LYS A 152 4.16 -6.69 32.12
CA LYS A 152 3.26 -7.11 33.19
C LYS A 152 2.47 -8.38 32.83
N LYS A 153 2.13 -8.55 31.54
CA LYS A 153 1.29 -9.66 31.03
C LYS A 153 2.05 -10.99 30.91
N LEU A 154 3.37 -10.99 31.14
CA LEU A 154 4.20 -12.20 31.03
C LEU A 154 4.02 -13.19 32.19
N ASP A 155 3.51 -12.75 33.35
CA ASP A 155 3.29 -13.64 34.51
C ASP A 155 2.00 -14.47 34.40
N GLU A 156 1.08 -14.07 33.54
CA GLU A 156 -0.19 -14.79 33.35
C GLU A 156 0.08 -16.18 32.76
N PRO A 157 -0.47 -17.28 33.34
CA PRO A 157 -0.11 -18.65 32.96
C PRO A 157 -0.57 -19.07 31.55
N HIS A 158 -1.28 -18.21 30.82
CA HIS A 158 -1.70 -18.40 29.43
C HIS A 158 -0.98 -17.48 28.42
N SER A 159 0.05 -16.75 28.85
CA SER A 159 0.84 -15.86 27.98
C SER A 159 1.61 -16.63 26.90
N ARG A 160 0.93 -16.84 25.76
CA ARG A 160 1.57 -17.12 24.46
C ARG A 160 2.66 -16.07 24.21
N PRO A 161 3.81 -16.44 23.62
CA PRO A 161 4.77 -15.43 23.18
C PRO A 161 4.06 -14.52 22.17
N LEU A 162 4.17 -13.20 22.37
CA LEU A 162 3.55 -12.19 21.52
C LEU A 162 4.27 -12.06 20.17
N SER A 163 4.20 -13.14 19.39
CA SER A 163 4.37 -13.16 17.95
C SER A 163 3.05 -13.64 17.35
N ARG A 164 2.15 -12.67 17.12
CA ARG A 164 0.94 -12.78 16.27
C ARG A 164 -0.17 -13.74 16.74
N SER A 165 -0.94 -13.34 17.76
CA SER A 165 -2.40 -13.58 17.84
C SER A 165 -3.03 -12.74 18.96
N VAL A 166 -3.77 -11.70 18.61
CA VAL A 166 -4.62 -10.94 19.57
C VAL A 166 -5.95 -11.67 19.71
N THR A 167 -6.20 -12.25 20.89
CA THR A 167 -7.49 -12.69 21.47
C THR A 167 -7.17 -13.29 22.85
N GLN A 168 -7.77 -12.93 23.99
CA GLN A 168 -8.84 -11.96 24.29
C GLN A 168 -8.50 -11.18 25.58
N PRO A 169 -9.10 -10.00 25.81
CA PRO A 169 -9.17 -9.37 27.12
C PRO A 169 -10.47 -9.73 27.86
N ASP A 170 -10.43 -9.76 29.20
CA ASP A 170 -11.64 -9.62 30.00
C ASP A 170 -11.84 -8.14 30.39
N GLU A 171 -12.98 -7.60 29.96
CA GLU A 171 -13.82 -6.57 30.60
C GLU A 171 -13.10 -5.30 31.12
N VAL A 172 -13.19 -4.14 30.45
CA VAL A 172 -14.47 -3.42 30.24
C VAL A 172 -14.51 -2.53 28.97
N ASP A 173 -15.70 -2.44 28.39
CA ASP A 173 -16.23 -1.39 27.48
C ASP A 173 -15.64 -1.19 26.05
N GLY A 174 -14.61 -1.94 25.62
CA GLY A 174 -14.03 -1.82 24.27
C GLY A 174 -14.35 -2.93 23.24
N ASP A 175 -14.96 -4.04 23.66
CA ASP A 175 -14.76 -5.36 23.02
C ASP A 175 -15.72 -5.72 21.85
N MET A 176 -16.75 -4.92 21.59
CA MET A 176 -17.76 -5.27 20.56
C MET A 176 -17.18 -5.23 19.13
N ALA A 177 -16.45 -4.16 18.77
CA ALA A 177 -16.01 -3.94 17.39
C ALA A 177 -14.99 -4.96 16.86
N SER A 178 -14.10 -5.48 17.72
CA SER A 178 -13.07 -6.44 17.31
C SER A 178 -13.64 -7.84 17.12
N LYS A 179 -14.56 -8.28 18.00
CA LYS A 179 -15.32 -9.53 17.82
C LYS A 179 -16.23 -9.44 16.59
N ASP A 180 -16.86 -8.29 16.36
CA ASP A 180 -17.65 -8.02 15.15
C ASP A 180 -16.83 -8.19 13.86
N MET A 181 -15.58 -7.72 13.79
CA MET A 181 -14.77 -7.86 12.57
C MET A 181 -14.35 -9.30 12.27
N VAL A 182 -14.08 -10.11 13.30
CA VAL A 182 -13.77 -11.54 13.14
C VAL A 182 -15.03 -12.31 12.72
N TYR A 183 -16.17 -12.05 13.37
CA TYR A 183 -17.46 -12.64 12.99
C TYR A 183 -17.86 -12.23 11.56
N LEU A 184 -17.65 -10.96 11.19
CA LEU A 184 -17.86 -10.45 9.85
C LEU A 184 -17.03 -11.20 8.82
N LYS A 185 -15.72 -11.39 9.02
CA LYS A 185 -14.88 -12.18 8.09
C LYS A 185 -15.44 -13.60 7.93
N ALA A 186 -15.73 -14.29 9.04
CA ALA A 186 -16.28 -15.64 9.00
C ALA A 186 -17.64 -15.72 8.27
N ARG A 187 -18.50 -14.72 8.44
CA ARG A 187 -19.81 -14.65 7.78
C ARG A 187 -19.72 -14.32 6.30
N LEU A 188 -18.76 -13.48 5.90
CA LEU A 188 -18.44 -13.20 4.50
C LEU A 188 -17.85 -14.46 3.83
N GLU A 189 -16.93 -15.16 4.49
CA GLU A 189 -16.39 -16.44 4.02
C GLU A 189 -17.49 -17.48 3.78
N ASP A 190 -18.40 -17.68 4.74
CA ASP A 190 -19.56 -18.59 4.62
C ASP A 190 -20.46 -18.23 3.43
N THR A 191 -20.75 -16.93 3.26
CA THR A 191 -21.54 -16.41 2.14
C THR A 191 -20.87 -16.68 0.78
N LEU A 192 -19.57 -16.41 0.67
CA LEU A 192 -18.78 -16.60 -0.56
C LEU A 192 -18.56 -18.08 -0.89
N LYS A 193 -18.30 -18.94 0.11
CA LYS A 193 -18.22 -20.40 -0.04
C LYS A 193 -19.55 -20.97 -0.53
N THR A 194 -20.65 -20.52 0.07
CA THR A 194 -22.02 -20.90 -0.31
C THR A 194 -22.35 -20.47 -1.74
N TYR A 195 -21.99 -19.24 -2.13
CA TYR A 195 -22.12 -18.76 -3.51
C TYR A 195 -21.32 -19.64 -4.49
N LEU A 196 -20.03 -19.87 -4.22
CA LEU A 196 -19.15 -20.66 -5.08
C LEU A 196 -19.66 -22.10 -5.27
N ALA A 197 -20.11 -22.75 -4.20
CA ALA A 197 -20.67 -24.10 -4.24
C ALA A 197 -21.91 -24.17 -5.15
N ARG A 198 -22.87 -23.24 -4.95
CA ARG A 198 -24.09 -23.11 -5.77
C ARG A 198 -23.76 -22.83 -7.23
N ARG A 199 -22.83 -21.90 -7.50
CA ARG A 199 -22.44 -21.54 -8.87
C ARG A 199 -21.79 -22.72 -9.59
N LYS A 200 -20.95 -23.49 -8.91
CA LYS A 200 -20.36 -24.74 -9.44
C LYS A 200 -21.40 -25.83 -9.71
N THR A 201 -22.46 -25.96 -8.90
CA THR A 201 -23.53 -26.93 -9.20
C THR A 201 -24.43 -26.48 -10.35
N GLU A 202 -24.75 -25.19 -10.46
CA GLU A 202 -25.55 -24.63 -11.56
C GLU A 202 -24.84 -24.72 -12.93
N ILE A 203 -23.53 -24.44 -12.99
CA ILE A 203 -22.73 -24.61 -14.22
C ILE A 203 -22.67 -26.09 -14.63
N LYS A 204 -22.60 -27.01 -13.67
CA LYS A 204 -22.59 -28.47 -13.95
C LYS A 204 -23.95 -29.03 -14.33
N SER A 205 -25.05 -28.49 -13.81
CA SER A 205 -26.39 -29.01 -14.07
C SER A 205 -26.99 -28.51 -15.38
N GLY A 206 -26.53 -27.37 -15.91
CA GLY A 206 -26.98 -26.80 -17.20
C GLY A 206 -28.44 -26.31 -17.24
N VAL A 207 -29.25 -26.66 -16.24
CA VAL A 207 -30.71 -26.44 -16.18
C VAL A 207 -31.03 -25.44 -15.06
N ALA A 208 -30.54 -24.21 -15.21
CA ALA A 208 -30.80 -23.12 -14.28
C ALA A 208 -31.63 -22.02 -14.97
N ASN A 209 -32.87 -21.80 -14.51
CA ASN A 209 -33.72 -20.71 -14.98
C ASN A 209 -32.98 -19.36 -14.76
N PRO A 210 -32.71 -18.55 -15.82
CA PRO A 210 -31.97 -17.29 -15.71
C PRO A 210 -32.55 -16.32 -14.68
N MET A 211 -33.87 -16.31 -14.50
CA MET A 211 -34.56 -15.45 -13.52
C MET A 211 -34.25 -15.90 -12.09
N SER A 212 -34.30 -17.21 -11.81
CA SER A 212 -33.94 -17.78 -10.51
C SER A 212 -32.46 -17.56 -10.18
N MET A 213 -31.59 -17.72 -11.18
CA MET A 213 -30.15 -17.46 -11.06
C MET A 213 -29.87 -16.00 -10.68
N SER A 214 -30.49 -15.06 -11.38
CA SER A 214 -30.36 -13.62 -11.13
C SER A 214 -30.82 -13.22 -9.73
N VAL A 215 -31.91 -13.82 -9.23
CA VAL A 215 -32.40 -13.61 -7.86
C VAL A 215 -31.40 -14.13 -6.81
N LYS A 216 -30.81 -15.33 -6.99
CA LYS A 216 -29.82 -15.89 -6.05
C LYS A 216 -28.50 -15.10 -6.02
N ILE A 217 -28.06 -14.60 -7.18
CA ILE A 217 -26.90 -13.69 -7.28
C ILE A 217 -27.17 -12.43 -6.47
N ARG A 218 -28.32 -11.78 -6.71
CA ARG A 218 -28.76 -10.59 -5.96
C ARG A 218 -28.85 -10.84 -4.45
N GLN A 219 -29.42 -11.96 -4.01
CA GLN A 219 -29.45 -12.33 -2.59
C GLN A 219 -28.04 -12.41 -1.98
N SER A 220 -27.06 -12.97 -2.71
CA SER A 220 -25.69 -13.13 -2.22
C SER A 220 -24.94 -11.80 -2.16
N SER A 221 -25.11 -10.93 -3.17
CA SER A 221 -24.60 -9.55 -3.13
C SER A 221 -25.27 -8.73 -2.04
N ASP A 222 -26.59 -8.86 -1.84
CA ASP A 222 -27.34 -8.07 -0.86
C ASP A 222 -26.90 -8.42 0.57
N ILE A 223 -26.63 -9.70 0.85
CA ILE A 223 -26.00 -10.13 2.12
C ILE A 223 -24.62 -9.48 2.29
N CYS A 224 -23.75 -9.52 1.28
CA CYS A 224 -22.42 -8.88 1.35
C CYS A 224 -22.52 -7.36 1.58
N ILE A 225 -23.46 -6.68 0.92
CA ILE A 225 -23.71 -5.24 1.06
C ILE A 225 -24.26 -4.92 2.45
N GLN A 226 -25.23 -5.69 2.97
CA GLN A 226 -25.79 -5.52 4.31
C GLN A 226 -24.77 -5.75 5.42
N LEU A 227 -23.85 -6.70 5.22
CA LEU A 227 -22.73 -6.96 6.13
C LEU A 227 -21.71 -5.82 6.13
N CYS A 228 -21.42 -5.25 4.95
CA CYS A 228 -20.44 -4.16 4.83
C CYS A 228 -21.01 -2.77 5.15
N ARG A 229 -22.32 -2.53 4.97
CA ARG A 229 -23.01 -1.24 5.19
C ARG A 229 -22.34 0.00 4.54
N GLY A 230 -21.57 -0.19 3.47
CA GLY A 230 -20.78 0.88 2.84
C GLY A 230 -19.52 1.32 3.59
N ASP A 231 -19.18 0.66 4.71
CA ASP A 231 -17.96 0.92 5.48
C ASP A 231 -16.72 0.42 4.73
N LYS A 232 -15.76 1.32 4.48
CA LYS A 232 -14.51 1.01 3.75
C LYS A 232 -13.68 -0.08 4.44
N ALA A 233 -13.67 -0.15 5.77
CA ALA A 233 -12.94 -1.19 6.50
C ALA A 233 -13.58 -2.57 6.27
N LYS A 234 -14.91 -2.64 6.31
CA LYS A 234 -15.68 -3.88 6.06
C LYS A 234 -15.60 -4.32 4.60
N LEU A 235 -15.60 -3.37 3.66
CA LEU A 235 -15.36 -3.65 2.24
C LEU A 235 -13.93 -4.15 1.98
N SER A 236 -12.93 -3.65 2.71
CA SER A 236 -11.56 -4.18 2.67
C SER A 236 -11.49 -5.62 3.21
N ILE A 237 -12.24 -5.95 4.26
CA ILE A 237 -12.39 -7.34 4.73
C ILE A 237 -13.05 -8.23 3.67
N LEU A 238 -14.11 -7.77 2.98
CA LEU A 238 -14.71 -8.50 1.86
C LEU A 238 -13.72 -8.74 0.71
N CYS A 239 -12.99 -7.71 0.28
CA CYS A 239 -12.05 -7.80 -0.83
C CYS A 239 -10.84 -8.69 -0.50
N SER A 240 -10.27 -8.54 0.71
CA SER A 240 -9.21 -9.46 1.18
C SER A 240 -9.70 -10.90 1.27
N THR A 241 -10.93 -11.15 1.74
CA THR A 241 -11.51 -12.50 1.83
C THR A 241 -11.70 -13.15 0.44
N LEU A 242 -12.08 -12.37 -0.57
CA LEU A 242 -12.20 -12.84 -1.96
C LEU A 242 -10.85 -13.32 -2.55
N ILE A 243 -9.74 -12.71 -2.13
CA ILE A 243 -8.38 -12.96 -2.62
C ILE A 243 -7.69 -14.07 -1.82
N ASP A 244 -7.79 -14.03 -0.48
CA ASP A 244 -7.16 -14.96 0.49
C ASP A 244 -7.56 -16.42 0.25
N HIS A 245 -8.84 -16.68 -0.05
CA HIS A 245 -9.40 -18.05 -0.08
C HIS A 245 -9.15 -18.82 -1.42
N LYS A 246 -8.13 -18.47 -2.22
CA LYS A 246 -7.85 -19.11 -3.54
C LYS A 246 -9.12 -19.29 -4.40
N THR A 247 -10.02 -18.32 -4.30
CA THR A 247 -11.44 -18.41 -4.70
C THR A 247 -11.66 -17.85 -6.10
N ILE A 248 -11.12 -16.66 -6.32
CA ILE A 248 -11.07 -15.98 -7.61
C ILE A 248 -9.88 -16.45 -8.47
N PHE A 249 -8.89 -17.11 -7.86
CA PHE A 249 -7.73 -17.69 -8.54
C PHE A 249 -7.95 -19.19 -8.79
N PRO A 250 -7.88 -19.68 -10.04
CA PRO A 250 -8.02 -21.12 -10.33
C PRO A 250 -6.98 -21.96 -9.59
N SER A 251 -7.43 -23.00 -8.89
CA SER A 251 -6.54 -23.91 -8.13
C SER A 251 -5.85 -24.99 -9.00
N GLN A 252 -5.71 -24.75 -10.30
CA GLN A 252 -5.38 -25.80 -11.28
C GLN A 252 -3.88 -25.90 -11.54
N LYS A 253 -3.23 -26.91 -10.94
CA LYS A 253 -1.85 -27.29 -11.26
C LYS A 253 -1.79 -27.99 -12.63
N GLN A 254 -1.27 -27.31 -13.65
CA GLN A 254 -0.66 -27.90 -14.86
C GLN A 254 0.48 -26.95 -15.28
N THR A 255 1.74 -27.38 -15.18
CA THR A 255 2.53 -28.01 -16.26
C THR A 255 2.49 -27.26 -17.59
N THR A 256 3.66 -26.71 -17.95
CA THR A 256 4.08 -26.19 -19.27
C THR A 256 3.31 -25.02 -19.90
N SER A 257 3.95 -23.84 -19.83
CA SER A 257 4.01 -22.77 -20.85
C SER A 257 2.74 -22.16 -21.45
N THR A 258 1.53 -22.52 -21.02
CA THR A 258 0.28 -21.91 -21.50
C THR A 258 -0.34 -20.98 -20.45
N PRO A 259 -0.89 -19.81 -20.83
CA PRO A 259 -1.54 -18.89 -19.89
C PRO A 259 -2.74 -19.53 -19.19
N ILE A 260 -2.98 -19.16 -17.93
CA ILE A 260 -4.08 -19.73 -17.13
C ILE A 260 -5.44 -19.34 -17.76
N PRO A 261 -6.33 -20.31 -18.09
CA PRO A 261 -7.64 -20.00 -18.66
C PRO A 261 -8.60 -19.45 -17.60
N MET A 262 -8.49 -18.15 -17.33
CA MET A 262 -9.29 -17.41 -16.34
C MET A 262 -10.79 -17.33 -16.65
N THR A 263 -11.21 -17.67 -17.87
CA THR A 263 -12.63 -17.66 -18.34
C THR A 263 -13.58 -18.39 -17.39
N GLY A 264 -13.15 -19.49 -16.77
CA GLY A 264 -13.94 -20.22 -15.78
C GLY A 264 -14.13 -19.46 -14.46
N ALA A 265 -13.12 -18.71 -14.01
CA ALA A 265 -13.20 -17.85 -12.82
C ALA A 265 -14.09 -16.63 -13.10
N PHE A 266 -13.93 -15.98 -14.25
CA PHE A 266 -14.77 -14.87 -14.70
C PHE A 266 -16.26 -15.28 -14.76
N THR A 267 -16.58 -16.42 -15.39
CA THR A 267 -17.96 -16.94 -15.49
C THR A 267 -18.62 -17.26 -14.14
N ILE A 268 -17.82 -17.59 -13.12
CA ILE A 268 -18.27 -17.82 -11.75
C ILE A 268 -18.48 -16.50 -11.01
N TRP A 269 -17.53 -15.57 -11.07
CA TRP A 269 -17.47 -14.42 -10.17
C TRP A 269 -17.96 -13.09 -10.75
N ASP A 270 -17.84 -12.86 -12.07
CA ASP A 270 -18.30 -11.63 -12.71
C ASP A 270 -19.75 -11.27 -12.34
N PRO A 271 -20.74 -12.19 -12.33
CA PRO A 271 -22.12 -11.80 -12.01
C PRO A 271 -22.29 -11.26 -10.58
N LEU A 272 -21.49 -11.74 -9.62
CA LEU A 272 -21.51 -11.23 -8.25
C LEU A 272 -20.74 -9.91 -8.14
N LEU A 273 -19.55 -9.83 -8.74
CA LEU A 273 -18.69 -8.65 -8.63
C LEU A 273 -19.26 -7.45 -9.40
N LEU A 274 -19.90 -7.67 -10.56
CA LEU A 274 -20.62 -6.64 -11.32
C LEU A 274 -21.85 -6.12 -10.55
N ASP A 275 -22.62 -7.00 -9.91
CA ASP A 275 -23.78 -6.58 -9.11
C ASP A 275 -23.32 -5.77 -7.87
N LEU A 276 -22.28 -6.24 -7.17
CA LEU A 276 -21.63 -5.49 -6.08
C LEU A 276 -21.10 -4.12 -6.53
N ALA A 277 -20.38 -4.06 -7.65
CA ALA A 277 -19.87 -2.80 -8.21
C ALA A 277 -21.00 -1.84 -8.64
N SER A 278 -22.11 -2.38 -9.15
CA SER A 278 -23.28 -1.58 -9.54
C SER A 278 -24.03 -0.97 -8.34
N LYS A 279 -24.05 -1.67 -7.19
CA LYS A 279 -24.75 -1.24 -5.96
C LYS A 279 -23.85 -0.46 -4.99
N LEU A 280 -22.53 -0.60 -5.08
CA LEU A 280 -21.53 0.11 -4.27
C LEU A 280 -20.53 0.91 -5.14
N PRO A 281 -21.02 1.88 -5.94
CA PRO A 281 -20.13 2.77 -6.71
C PRO A 281 -19.19 3.54 -5.77
N HIS A 282 -18.04 3.96 -6.29
CA HIS A 282 -17.02 4.76 -5.59
C HIS A 282 -16.24 4.08 -4.45
N SER A 283 -16.73 2.99 -3.86
CA SER A 283 -16.04 2.29 -2.76
C SER A 283 -15.53 0.90 -3.11
N PHE A 284 -16.30 0.09 -3.86
CA PHE A 284 -15.94 -1.32 -4.06
C PHE A 284 -14.73 -1.52 -5.00
N LEU A 285 -14.77 -0.94 -6.20
CA LEU A 285 -13.72 -1.15 -7.22
C LEU A 285 -12.33 -0.63 -6.81
N PRO A 286 -12.15 0.59 -6.25
CA PRO A 286 -10.84 1.04 -5.80
C PRO A 286 -10.23 0.14 -4.73
N ILE A 287 -11.05 -0.34 -3.77
CA ILE A 287 -10.60 -1.25 -2.71
C ILE A 287 -10.22 -2.61 -3.29
N LEU A 288 -11.03 -3.18 -4.17
CA LEU A 288 -10.75 -4.46 -4.82
C LEU A 288 -9.43 -4.43 -5.63
N LEU A 289 -9.23 -3.38 -6.45
CA LEU A 289 -8.00 -3.19 -7.22
C LEU A 289 -6.78 -2.98 -6.30
N THR A 290 -6.92 -2.21 -5.23
CA THR A 290 -5.86 -2.01 -4.23
C THR A 290 -5.46 -3.34 -3.56
N CYS A 291 -6.43 -4.18 -3.19
CA CYS A 291 -6.13 -5.49 -2.62
C CYS A 291 -5.48 -6.45 -3.63
N LEU A 292 -5.88 -6.41 -4.91
CA LEU A 292 -5.24 -7.20 -5.98
C LEU A 292 -3.79 -6.76 -6.23
N LEU A 293 -3.52 -5.45 -6.24
CA LEU A 293 -2.17 -4.89 -6.36
C LEU A 293 -1.29 -5.26 -5.16
N GLY A 294 -1.82 -5.17 -3.93
CA GLY A 294 -1.13 -5.62 -2.73
C GLY A 294 -0.74 -7.10 -2.78
N HIS A 295 -1.56 -7.95 -3.39
CA HIS A 295 -1.23 -9.37 -3.63
C HIS A 295 -0.07 -9.55 -4.62
N LEU A 296 0.07 -8.69 -5.64
CA LEU A 296 1.22 -8.73 -6.54
C LEU A 296 2.52 -8.35 -5.82
N ASN A 297 2.48 -7.37 -4.91
CA ASN A 297 3.67 -6.80 -4.28
C ASN A 297 4.17 -7.66 -3.11
N LEU A 298 3.27 -8.30 -2.35
CA LEU A 298 3.65 -9.20 -1.24
C LEU A 298 4.40 -10.47 -1.71
N ASN A 299 4.14 -10.95 -2.93
CA ASN A 299 4.74 -12.19 -3.45
C ASN A 299 6.13 -11.99 -4.11
N VAL A 300 6.65 -10.76 -4.15
CA VAL A 300 7.96 -10.43 -4.76
C VAL A 300 9.15 -11.07 -4.02
N THR A 301 8.98 -11.49 -2.76
CA THR A 301 10.05 -12.01 -1.89
C THR A 301 10.16 -13.54 -1.85
N SER A 302 9.27 -14.26 -2.52
CA SER A 302 9.17 -15.72 -2.48
C SER A 302 10.13 -16.41 -3.48
N ASN A 303 11.44 -16.34 -3.24
CA ASN A 303 12.47 -17.07 -4.01
C ASN A 303 12.49 -18.60 -3.73
N SER A 304 11.32 -19.21 -3.55
CA SER A 304 11.16 -20.67 -3.49
C SER A 304 10.66 -21.17 -4.84
N ASP A 305 11.46 -21.98 -5.53
CA ASP A 305 11.16 -22.54 -6.87
C ASP A 305 9.89 -23.44 -6.92
N ASP A 306 9.26 -23.72 -5.79
CA ASP A 306 7.98 -24.43 -5.71
C ASP A 306 6.77 -23.47 -5.91
N ASP A 307 6.43 -23.23 -7.18
CA ASP A 307 5.17 -22.62 -7.70
C ASP A 307 4.97 -21.08 -7.54
N PRO A 308 5.87 -20.23 -8.11
CA PRO A 308 5.89 -18.78 -7.79
C PRO A 308 4.99 -17.84 -8.63
N ASP A 309 4.46 -18.24 -9.81
CA ASP A 309 3.85 -17.29 -10.77
C ASP A 309 2.31 -17.34 -10.88
N SER A 310 1.66 -18.47 -10.53
CA SER A 310 0.25 -18.74 -10.87
C SER A 310 -0.77 -17.77 -10.25
N SER A 311 -0.63 -17.42 -8.96
CA SER A 311 -1.58 -16.50 -8.31
C SER A 311 -1.39 -15.04 -8.73
N CYS A 312 -0.16 -14.66 -9.05
CA CYS A 312 0.17 -13.32 -9.54
C CYS A 312 -0.31 -13.13 -10.99
N GLU A 313 -0.20 -14.17 -11.83
CA GLU A 313 -0.79 -14.19 -13.17
C GLU A 313 -2.32 -14.03 -13.12
N ALA A 314 -2.98 -14.75 -12.21
CA ALA A 314 -4.43 -14.67 -12.03
C ALA A 314 -4.87 -13.30 -11.49
N ALA A 315 -4.11 -12.68 -10.58
CA ALA A 315 -4.37 -11.32 -10.10
C ALA A 315 -4.18 -10.25 -11.19
N HIS A 316 -3.10 -10.35 -11.98
CA HIS A 316 -2.86 -9.54 -13.18
C HIS A 316 -4.03 -9.66 -14.19
N ALA A 317 -4.48 -10.89 -14.47
CA ALA A 317 -5.59 -11.13 -15.38
C ALA A 317 -6.92 -10.55 -14.87
N TRP A 318 -7.18 -10.60 -13.55
CA TRP A 318 -8.34 -9.94 -12.94
C TRP A 318 -8.31 -8.42 -13.07
N ILE A 319 -7.16 -7.79 -12.81
CA ILE A 319 -7.01 -6.32 -12.96
C ILE A 319 -7.28 -5.90 -14.40
N LEU A 320 -6.69 -6.58 -15.39
CA LEU A 320 -6.94 -6.29 -16.80
C LEU A 320 -8.40 -6.56 -17.21
N HIS A 321 -9.03 -7.64 -16.74
CA HIS A 321 -10.43 -7.92 -17.04
C HIS A 321 -11.37 -6.83 -16.49
N ILE A 322 -11.17 -6.39 -15.25
CA ILE A 322 -11.96 -5.31 -14.64
C ILE A 322 -11.80 -3.97 -15.38
N LEU A 323 -10.58 -3.62 -15.82
CA LEU A 323 -10.28 -2.31 -16.40
C LEU A 323 -10.42 -2.21 -17.91
N THR A 324 -10.39 -3.34 -18.64
CA THR A 324 -10.28 -3.35 -20.12
C THR A 324 -11.32 -4.23 -20.83
N SER A 325 -12.09 -5.05 -20.09
CA SER A 325 -13.08 -5.95 -20.70
C SER A 325 -14.42 -5.26 -20.97
N GLY A 326 -15.03 -5.55 -22.12
CA GLY A 326 -16.36 -5.04 -22.48
C GLY A 326 -17.46 -5.40 -21.48
N ALA A 327 -17.32 -6.51 -20.75
CA ALA A 327 -18.25 -6.92 -19.69
C ALA A 327 -18.28 -5.94 -18.49
N TRP A 328 -17.15 -5.28 -18.23
CA TRP A 328 -16.98 -4.31 -17.15
C TRP A 328 -17.14 -2.87 -17.62
N ALA A 329 -16.93 -2.62 -18.91
CA ALA A 329 -16.91 -1.29 -19.51
C ALA A 329 -18.19 -0.48 -19.24
N ASP A 330 -19.36 -1.10 -19.10
CA ASP A 330 -20.58 -0.37 -18.73
C ASP A 330 -20.62 0.06 -17.26
N VAL A 331 -20.02 -0.72 -16.34
CA VAL A 331 -19.94 -0.33 -14.92
C VAL A 331 -18.88 0.77 -14.76
N CYS A 332 -17.77 0.69 -15.48
CA CYS A 332 -16.69 1.68 -15.44
C CYS A 332 -17.03 2.99 -16.18
N ARG A 333 -17.62 2.94 -17.40
CA ARG A 333 -17.90 4.13 -18.21
C ARG A 333 -19.06 4.99 -17.72
N ARG A 334 -20.07 4.40 -17.05
CA ARG A 334 -21.30 5.12 -16.65
C ARG A 334 -21.08 6.33 -15.73
N ARG A 335 -19.88 6.54 -15.18
CA ARG A 335 -19.62 7.56 -14.14
C ARG A 335 -18.27 8.30 -14.21
N HIS A 336 -17.54 8.26 -15.33
CA HIS A 336 -16.20 8.87 -15.50
C HIS A 336 -15.05 8.26 -14.64
N ASP A 337 -15.36 7.45 -13.61
CA ASP A 337 -14.36 6.77 -12.77
C ASP A 337 -13.36 5.86 -13.52
N ALA A 338 -13.62 5.48 -14.79
CA ALA A 338 -12.77 4.54 -15.54
C ALA A 338 -11.31 5.01 -15.66
N GLU A 339 -11.11 6.29 -16.00
CA GLU A 339 -9.77 6.89 -16.13
C GLU A 339 -9.10 7.05 -14.75
N GLU A 340 -9.88 7.38 -13.70
CA GLU A 340 -9.38 7.44 -12.32
C GLU A 340 -8.92 6.06 -11.80
N LEU A 341 -9.67 5.00 -12.11
CA LEU A 341 -9.32 3.62 -11.73
C LEU A 341 -8.09 3.11 -12.49
N GLN A 342 -7.96 3.41 -13.78
CA GLN A 342 -6.76 3.11 -14.55
C GLN A 342 -5.55 3.90 -14.03
N THR A 343 -5.72 5.20 -13.77
CA THR A 343 -4.72 6.09 -13.17
C THR A 343 -4.24 5.59 -11.80
N LEU A 344 -5.17 5.20 -10.92
CA LEU A 344 -4.86 4.60 -9.61
C LEU A 344 -3.95 3.39 -9.78
N VAL A 345 -4.31 2.47 -10.69
CA VAL A 345 -3.59 1.22 -10.90
C VAL A 345 -2.21 1.45 -11.51
N VAL A 346 -2.11 2.25 -12.57
CA VAL A 346 -0.81 2.56 -13.20
C VAL A 346 0.12 3.29 -12.22
N ARG A 347 -0.40 4.29 -11.50
CA ARG A 347 0.37 5.00 -10.47
C ARG A 347 0.91 4.07 -9.39
N SER A 348 0.07 3.17 -8.85
CA SER A 348 0.52 2.18 -7.86
C SER A 348 1.56 1.21 -8.42
N CYS A 349 1.43 0.79 -9.69
CA CYS A 349 2.42 -0.07 -10.34
C CYS A 349 3.78 0.60 -10.57
N LEU A 350 3.81 1.92 -10.79
CA LEU A 350 5.06 2.68 -10.95
C LEU A 350 5.73 3.01 -9.60
N LEU A 351 4.95 3.22 -8.54
CA LEU A 351 5.49 3.45 -7.19
C LEU A 351 6.08 2.19 -6.56
N GLU A 352 5.54 1.00 -6.88
CA GLU A 352 6.01 -0.30 -6.39
C GLU A 352 6.40 -1.21 -7.58
N PRO A 353 7.59 -0.98 -8.18
CA PRO A 353 8.00 -1.66 -9.40
C PRO A 353 8.39 -3.12 -9.16
N GLY A 354 7.75 -4.02 -9.91
CA GLY A 354 7.96 -5.46 -9.88
C GLY A 354 7.61 -6.10 -11.22
N ARG A 355 7.90 -7.39 -11.40
CA ARG A 355 7.64 -8.10 -12.68
C ARG A 355 6.16 -8.10 -13.05
N TRP A 356 5.28 -8.31 -12.08
CA TRP A 356 3.84 -8.38 -12.31
C TRP A 356 3.18 -6.99 -12.37
N THR A 357 3.62 -6.01 -11.57
CA THR A 357 3.13 -4.63 -11.69
C THR A 357 3.53 -3.98 -13.01
N ARG A 358 4.73 -4.25 -13.55
CA ARG A 358 5.09 -3.84 -14.92
C ARG A 358 4.18 -4.42 -15.99
N LYS A 359 3.83 -5.71 -15.91
CA LYS A 359 2.86 -6.34 -16.82
C LYS A 359 1.46 -5.72 -16.71
N VAL A 360 0.99 -5.43 -15.50
CA VAL A 360 -0.30 -4.74 -15.27
C VAL A 360 -0.27 -3.34 -15.88
N ALA A 361 0.74 -2.52 -15.55
CA ALA A 361 0.86 -1.16 -16.06
C ALA A 361 0.87 -1.13 -17.60
N ARG A 362 1.70 -1.98 -18.23
CA ARG A 362 1.68 -2.18 -19.69
C ARG A 362 0.27 -2.46 -20.19
N GLY A 363 -0.36 -3.53 -19.70
CA GLY A 363 -1.64 -4.01 -20.23
C GLY A 363 -2.80 -3.03 -20.01
N VAL A 364 -2.72 -2.18 -18.99
CA VAL A 364 -3.68 -1.07 -18.77
C VAL A 364 -3.41 0.09 -19.71
N ILE A 365 -2.15 0.47 -19.91
CA ILE A 365 -1.77 1.57 -20.82
C ILE A 365 -2.06 1.20 -22.28
N GLU A 366 -1.59 0.04 -22.76
CA GLU A 366 -1.76 -0.41 -24.16
C GLU A 366 -3.23 -0.53 -24.59
N LYS A 367 -4.11 -0.91 -23.65
CA LYS A 367 -5.57 -1.05 -23.86
C LYS A 367 -6.37 0.17 -23.40
N GLY A 368 -5.71 1.18 -22.85
CA GLY A 368 -6.32 2.42 -22.41
C GLY A 368 -6.67 3.34 -23.59
N GLU A 369 -7.42 4.39 -23.30
CA GLU A 369 -7.72 5.44 -24.28
C GLU A 369 -6.45 6.23 -24.66
N GLU A 370 -6.54 7.06 -25.69
CA GLU A 370 -5.39 7.80 -26.22
C GLU A 370 -4.70 8.68 -25.17
N GLU A 371 -5.46 9.34 -24.30
CA GLU A 371 -4.94 10.19 -23.23
C GLU A 371 -4.15 9.37 -22.18
N MET A 372 -4.65 8.19 -21.79
CA MET A 372 -3.95 7.26 -20.89
C MET A 372 -2.58 6.86 -21.47
N ARG A 373 -2.53 6.55 -22.77
CA ARG A 373 -1.26 6.24 -23.48
C ARG A 373 -0.33 7.45 -23.56
N ARG A 374 -0.86 8.63 -23.84
CA ARG A 374 -0.11 9.88 -23.96
C ARG A 374 0.55 10.32 -22.63
N ILE A 375 -0.19 10.24 -21.53
CA ILE A 375 0.30 10.64 -20.20
C ILE A 375 1.25 9.59 -19.62
N TRP A 376 0.82 8.32 -19.59
CA TRP A 376 1.51 7.29 -18.80
C TRP A 376 2.50 6.46 -19.59
N GLY A 377 2.42 6.40 -20.93
CA GLY A 377 3.36 5.69 -21.78
C GLY A 377 4.82 6.16 -21.61
N PRO A 378 5.11 7.47 -21.70
CA PRO A 378 6.47 8.00 -21.47
C PRO A 378 6.99 7.70 -20.06
N LEU A 379 6.16 7.95 -19.03
CA LEU A 379 6.51 7.70 -17.62
C LEU A 379 6.78 6.21 -17.35
N PHE A 380 6.02 5.30 -17.98
CA PHE A 380 6.27 3.87 -17.89
C PHE A 380 7.60 3.49 -18.57
N ASN A 381 7.87 4.01 -19.76
CA ASN A 381 9.12 3.74 -20.48
C ASN A 381 10.35 4.24 -19.71
N GLU A 382 10.30 5.43 -19.10
CA GLU A 382 11.36 5.96 -18.23
C GLU A 382 11.55 5.14 -16.94
N SER A 383 10.52 4.43 -16.47
CA SER A 383 10.59 3.58 -15.28
C SER A 383 11.23 2.20 -15.51
N LEU A 384 11.48 1.82 -16.78
CA LEU A 384 12.04 0.51 -17.11
C LEU A 384 13.53 0.42 -16.75
N PRO A 385 14.02 -0.74 -16.24
CA PRO A 385 15.45 -0.95 -16.04
C PRO A 385 16.22 -0.88 -17.37
N VAL A 386 17.43 -0.32 -17.32
CA VAL A 386 18.33 -0.25 -18.47
C VAL A 386 18.59 -1.66 -19.03
N GLY A 387 18.32 -1.87 -20.31
CA GLY A 387 18.48 -3.15 -21.01
C GLY A 387 17.20 -3.96 -21.23
N VAL A 388 16.01 -3.45 -20.88
CA VAL A 388 14.72 -4.12 -21.14
C VAL A 388 13.94 -3.45 -22.29
N GLU A 389 14.60 -3.24 -23.43
CA GLU A 389 14.06 -2.48 -24.57
C GLU A 389 12.79 -3.08 -25.18
N GLY A 390 12.69 -4.41 -25.19
CA GLY A 390 11.49 -5.15 -25.62
C GLY A 390 10.28 -4.99 -24.70
N GLU A 391 10.40 -4.27 -23.59
CA GLU A 391 9.29 -3.88 -22.71
C GLU A 391 8.80 -2.44 -22.94
N SER A 392 9.37 -1.65 -23.85
CA SER A 392 8.85 -0.30 -24.14
C SER A 392 7.44 -0.33 -24.76
N ILE A 393 6.61 0.66 -24.39
CA ILE A 393 5.32 0.94 -25.05
C ILE A 393 5.61 1.91 -26.20
N GLY A 394 5.27 1.52 -27.43
CA GLY A 394 5.57 2.30 -28.63
C GLY A 394 4.91 3.67 -28.63
N GLY A 395 5.73 4.72 -28.56
CA GLY A 395 5.29 6.08 -28.87
C GLY A 395 5.26 6.30 -30.39
N GLY A 396 4.23 6.96 -30.90
CA GLY A 396 4.20 7.42 -32.29
C GLY A 396 5.38 8.34 -32.59
N GLU A 397 5.97 8.17 -33.77
CA GLU A 397 7.25 8.76 -34.14
C GLU A 397 7.24 10.30 -34.16
N VAL A 398 8.33 10.92 -33.69
CA VAL A 398 8.88 12.12 -34.33
C VAL A 398 10.40 11.99 -34.46
N GLY A 399 10.85 11.49 -35.61
CA GLY A 399 12.11 11.86 -36.27
C GLY A 399 13.45 11.49 -35.60
N GLY A 400 14.12 10.45 -36.11
CA GLY A 400 15.51 10.16 -35.76
C GLY A 400 16.14 9.00 -36.54
N MET A 401 16.50 9.21 -37.81
CA MET A 401 17.43 8.31 -38.53
C MET A 401 18.76 8.19 -37.75
N ILE A 402 19.38 6.99 -37.66
CA ILE A 402 20.58 6.54 -38.43
C ILE A 402 20.76 5.00 -38.26
N SER A 403 21.02 4.25 -39.35
CA SER A 403 21.61 2.87 -39.45
C SER A 403 21.13 1.74 -38.51
N GLY A 404 20.71 0.54 -38.93
CA GLY A 404 20.71 -0.11 -40.25
C GLY A 404 21.83 -1.16 -40.44
N VAL A 405 21.51 -2.46 -40.30
CA VAL A 405 22.11 -3.63 -41.02
C VAL A 405 21.18 -4.86 -40.92
N GLY A 406 20.74 -5.41 -42.06
CA GLY A 406 20.90 -6.86 -42.34
C GLY A 406 19.79 -7.91 -42.13
N GLY A 407 18.75 -7.91 -42.98
CA GLY A 407 18.03 -9.13 -43.44
C GLY A 407 17.10 -9.87 -42.44
N ARG A 408 16.04 -10.57 -42.86
CA ARG A 408 15.62 -11.08 -44.18
C ARG A 408 14.11 -10.96 -44.38
N SER A 409 13.68 -10.72 -45.62
CA SER A 409 12.27 -10.74 -46.03
C SER A 409 11.65 -12.14 -45.99
N ILE A 410 10.35 -12.19 -45.68
CA ILE A 410 9.37 -13.06 -46.37
C ILE A 410 8.15 -12.19 -46.65
N GLU A 411 7.80 -12.05 -47.93
CA GLU A 411 6.61 -11.33 -48.40
C GLU A 411 5.38 -12.24 -48.36
N ALA A 412 4.20 -11.64 -48.11
CA ALA A 412 2.91 -12.19 -48.54
C ALA A 412 1.95 -11.00 -48.75
N GLU A 413 1.44 -10.86 -49.98
CA GLU A 413 0.70 -9.69 -50.44
C GLU A 413 -0.78 -9.66 -50.01
N SER A 414 -1.34 -8.44 -50.03
CA SER A 414 -2.69 -8.07 -50.48
C SER A 414 -3.94 -8.70 -49.83
N MET A 415 -4.85 -7.85 -49.36
CA MET A 415 -5.92 -7.32 -50.23
C MET A 415 -6.66 -6.16 -49.57
N GLU A 416 -6.74 -5.04 -50.28
CA GLU A 416 -7.64 -3.92 -49.95
C GLU A 416 -9.06 -4.21 -50.45
N VAL A 417 -10.07 -3.69 -49.76
CA VAL A 417 -11.41 -3.47 -50.32
C VAL A 417 -11.91 -2.11 -49.86
N GLU A 418 -11.78 -1.11 -50.72
CA GLU A 418 -12.51 0.16 -50.57
C GLU A 418 -14.00 -0.02 -50.91
N VAL A 419 -14.88 0.62 -50.13
CA VAL A 419 -16.20 1.06 -50.62
C VAL A 419 -16.45 2.45 -50.05
N GLY A 420 -16.42 3.47 -50.91
CA GLY A 420 -16.73 4.85 -50.54
C GLY A 420 -18.20 5.22 -50.79
N ILE A 421 -18.65 6.27 -50.07
CA ILE A 421 -19.74 7.24 -50.28
C ILE A 421 -19.71 8.09 -48.98
N GLY A 422 -19.66 9.43 -48.94
CA GLY A 422 -19.72 10.45 -49.99
C GLY A 422 -20.83 11.47 -49.72
N MET A 423 -20.56 12.58 -49.01
CA MET A 423 -21.30 13.85 -49.10
C MET A 423 -20.65 15.01 -48.32
N GLU A 424 -20.54 16.17 -48.97
CA GLU A 424 -20.17 17.50 -48.45
C GLU A 424 -21.47 18.34 -48.28
N PRO A 425 -21.54 19.35 -47.38
CA PRO A 425 -21.25 20.75 -47.77
C PRO A 425 -20.49 21.58 -46.67
N ARG A 426 -19.60 22.55 -46.95
CA ARG A 426 -19.76 23.89 -47.58
C ARG A 426 -20.70 24.84 -46.82
N ILE A 427 -20.43 26.11 -46.47
CA ILE A 427 -19.28 27.07 -46.41
C ILE A 427 -19.73 28.21 -45.41
N PRO A 428 -19.27 29.50 -45.35
CA PRO A 428 -17.97 30.17 -45.55
C PRO A 428 -17.60 31.26 -44.48
N SER A 429 -16.45 31.92 -44.70
CA SER A 429 -16.22 33.38 -44.46
C SER A 429 -15.86 33.88 -43.04
N LEU A 430 -15.20 35.02 -42.80
CA LEU A 430 -14.69 36.12 -43.66
C LEU A 430 -13.45 36.81 -42.99
N PHE A 431 -12.64 37.48 -43.81
CA PHE A 431 -11.61 38.54 -43.60
C PHE A 431 -11.78 39.45 -42.34
N GLY A 432 -10.76 40.16 -41.82
CA GLY A 432 -9.35 40.35 -42.21
C GLY A 432 -8.66 41.52 -41.45
N THR A 433 -7.35 41.73 -41.71
CA THR A 433 -6.50 42.98 -41.69
C THR A 433 -7.16 44.33 -41.34
N GLU A 434 -6.52 45.37 -40.78
CA GLU A 434 -5.13 45.71 -40.35
C GLU A 434 -5.21 47.09 -39.60
N ALA A 435 -4.19 47.49 -38.82
CA ALA A 435 -3.67 48.89 -38.72
C ALA A 435 -2.73 49.12 -37.50
N GLU A 436 -1.64 49.85 -37.72
CA GLU A 436 -0.77 50.45 -36.70
C GLU A 436 -1.22 51.89 -36.38
N LEU A 437 -0.83 52.44 -35.21
CA LEU A 437 0.00 53.65 -35.06
C LEU A 437 0.15 54.12 -33.60
N SER A 438 1.14 54.99 -33.38
CA SER A 438 1.73 55.45 -32.10
C SER A 438 1.13 56.73 -31.52
N GLU A 439 1.30 56.99 -30.21
CA GLU A 439 1.86 58.25 -29.65
C GLU A 439 2.01 58.21 -28.10
N GLU A 440 2.68 59.22 -27.52
CA GLU A 440 3.05 59.37 -26.09
C GLU A 440 2.09 60.38 -25.37
N GLU A 441 2.20 60.80 -24.09
CA GLU A 441 3.27 60.78 -23.08
C GLU A 441 2.69 60.90 -21.63
N MET A 442 3.55 60.81 -20.60
CA MET A 442 3.46 61.42 -19.25
C MET A 442 2.11 61.53 -18.48
N LYS A 443 1.96 60.79 -17.36
CA LYS A 443 2.14 61.35 -15.99
C LYS A 443 1.99 60.36 -14.80
N GLU A 444 2.99 60.46 -13.91
CA GLU A 444 3.06 60.28 -12.44
C GLU A 444 2.01 59.55 -11.57
N GLN A 445 2.59 58.69 -10.69
CA GLN A 445 2.27 58.43 -9.27
C GLN A 445 0.97 57.69 -8.86
N GLY A 446 1.13 56.55 -8.16
CA GLY A 446 0.03 55.89 -7.42
C GLY A 446 0.21 54.39 -7.12
N GLU A 447 0.94 54.07 -6.04
CA GLU A 447 0.77 52.89 -5.15
C GLU A 447 0.44 51.46 -5.70
N GLY A 448 1.39 50.53 -5.51
CA GLY A 448 1.09 49.29 -4.77
C GLY A 448 0.69 48.00 -5.50
N GLU A 449 1.46 47.50 -6.48
CA GLU A 449 1.29 46.11 -6.97
C GLU A 449 2.21 45.06 -6.27
N LYS A 450 1.61 43.93 -5.92
CA LYS A 450 2.27 42.76 -5.29
C LYS A 450 3.22 42.07 -6.29
N PRO A 451 4.38 41.54 -5.86
CA PRO A 451 5.28 40.85 -6.77
C PRO A 451 4.64 39.58 -7.34
N LYS A 452 4.38 39.56 -8.65
CA LYS A 452 4.03 38.34 -9.40
C LYS A 452 5.13 37.31 -9.23
N VAL A 453 4.83 36.21 -8.52
CA VAL A 453 5.72 35.06 -8.39
C VAL A 453 5.96 34.46 -9.78
N ARG A 454 7.11 34.79 -10.39
CA ARG A 454 7.59 34.07 -11.58
C ARG A 454 7.95 32.66 -11.15
N GLY A 455 7.29 31.67 -11.75
CA GLY A 455 7.61 30.27 -11.56
C GLY A 455 9.07 29.95 -11.94
N TRP A 456 9.55 28.82 -11.45
CA TRP A 456 10.91 28.31 -11.67
C TRP A 456 11.30 28.37 -13.16
N LYS A 457 12.44 29.00 -13.45
CA LYS A 457 13.10 28.92 -14.76
C LYS A 457 14.40 28.15 -14.61
N LYS A 458 14.68 27.29 -15.60
CA LYS A 458 15.97 26.61 -15.76
C LYS A 458 17.08 27.66 -15.81
N TRP A 459 18.08 27.52 -14.95
CA TRP A 459 19.26 28.38 -14.96
C TRP A 459 20.25 27.85 -15.99
N GLU A 460 20.62 28.69 -16.97
CA GLU A 460 21.61 28.35 -18.00
C GLU A 460 22.82 29.27 -17.86
N GLY A 461 23.94 28.69 -17.41
CA GLY A 461 25.20 29.39 -17.19
C GLY A 461 25.99 28.80 -16.01
N PRO A 462 27.34 28.93 -16.00
CA PRO A 462 28.17 28.39 -14.92
C PRO A 462 27.80 29.01 -13.58
N TRP A 463 27.62 28.17 -12.57
CA TRP A 463 27.24 28.59 -11.21
C TRP A 463 28.34 29.44 -10.58
N LYS A 464 27.98 30.65 -10.14
CA LYS A 464 28.86 31.55 -9.38
C LYS A 464 28.38 31.60 -7.93
N SER A 465 29.21 31.14 -7.00
CA SER A 465 28.96 31.32 -5.58
C SER A 465 28.88 32.80 -5.24
N LYS A 466 27.77 33.22 -4.62
CA LYS A 466 27.75 34.46 -3.83
C LYS A 466 28.12 34.08 -2.40
N PRO A 467 29.13 34.71 -1.77
CA PRO A 467 29.34 34.53 -0.35
C PRO A 467 28.12 35.07 0.41
N ILE A 468 27.59 34.26 1.32
CA ILE A 468 26.75 34.77 2.41
C ILE A 468 27.62 35.71 3.25
N GLY A 469 27.07 36.85 3.64
CA GLY A 469 27.82 37.93 4.28
C GLY A 469 28.52 37.47 5.57
N THR A 470 29.70 38.04 5.82
CA THR A 470 30.42 37.90 7.09
C THR A 470 29.89 38.88 8.13
N LEU A 471 29.41 38.30 9.24
CA LEU A 471 29.12 38.88 10.57
C LEU A 471 28.56 40.32 10.61
#